data_AF-A0A3L8DAM3-F1
#
_entry.id   AF-A0A3L8DAM3-F1
#
_cell.length_a   1.000
_cell.length_b   1.000
_cell.length_c   1.000
_cell.angle_alpha   90.00
_cell.angle_beta   90.00
_cell.angle_gamma   90.00
#
_symmetry.space_group_name_H-M   'P 1'
#
loop_
_entity.id
_entity.type
_entity.pdbx_description
1 polymer ?
#
loop_
_entity_poly.entity_id
_entity_poly.type
_entity_poly.pdbx_seq_one_letter_code
_entity_poly.pdbx_strand_id
1 'polypeptide(L)'
;MCSIAKMMHHIVVAALLAVFASGAPRSSIIYADDKVKFGGIPVTGEIDEATKKLMKARRCGLPDQPDPRFAKTRHKRFTIHGQQWPYRNLTWR
;
A
#
# COMPACT_ATOMS: atom_id res chain seq x y z
N MET A 1 -47.81 1.61 -15.99
CA MET A 1 -46.74 2.50 -15.45
C MET A 1 -45.91 1.86 -14.32
N CYS A 2 -46.39 0.83 -13.62
CA CYS A 2 -45.72 0.26 -12.43
C CYS A 2 -44.67 -0.85 -12.73
N SER A 3 -44.65 -1.42 -13.94
CA SER A 3 -43.79 -2.57 -14.29
C SER A 3 -42.33 -2.20 -14.59
N ILE A 4 -42.11 -1.08 -15.29
CA ILE A 4 -40.77 -0.60 -15.65
C ILE A 4 -40.00 -0.15 -14.39
N ALA A 5 -40.68 0.54 -13.46
CA ALA A 5 -40.08 0.95 -12.19
C ALA A 5 -39.65 -0.25 -11.34
N LYS A 6 -40.45 -1.33 -11.30
CA LYS A 6 -40.09 -2.60 -10.64
C LYS A 6 -38.90 -3.27 -11.32
N MET A 7 -38.87 -3.34 -12.65
CA MET A 7 -37.73 -3.91 -13.38
C MET A 7 -36.45 -3.11 -13.13
N MET A 8 -36.51 -1.78 -13.18
CA MET A 8 -35.35 -0.93 -12.89
C MET A 8 -34.86 -1.10 -11.46
N HIS A 9 -35.78 -1.21 -10.49
CA HIS A 9 -35.41 -1.46 -9.10
C HIS A 9 -34.72 -2.81 -8.93
N HIS A 10 -35.22 -3.88 -9.56
CA HIS A 10 -34.57 -5.19 -9.54
C HIS A 10 -33.20 -5.20 -10.24
N ILE A 11 -33.05 -4.47 -11.35
CA ILE A 11 -31.77 -4.32 -12.05
C ILE A 11 -30.76 -3.58 -11.17
N VAL A 12 -31.17 -2.49 -10.51
CA VAL A 12 -30.32 -1.72 -9.60
C VAL A 12 -29.91 -2.55 -8.38
N VAL A 13 -30.86 -3.30 -7.80
CA VAL A 13 -30.58 -4.22 -6.68
C VAL A 13 -29.63 -5.34 -7.10
N ALA A 14 -29.81 -5.93 -8.28
CA ALA A 14 -28.92 -6.97 -8.80
C ALA A 14 -27.50 -6.43 -9.08
N ALA A 15 -27.39 -5.23 -9.65
CA ALA A 15 -26.10 -4.57 -9.89
C ALA A 15 -25.38 -4.22 -8.59
N LEU A 16 -26.09 -3.71 -7.57
CA LEU A 16 -25.53 -3.45 -6.25
C LEU A 16 -25.07 -4.73 -5.57
N LEU A 17 -25.88 -5.78 -5.58
CA LEU A 17 -25.51 -7.09 -5.02
C LEU A 17 -24.29 -7.69 -5.72
N ALA A 18 -24.15 -7.53 -7.04
CA ALA A 18 -22.97 -7.99 -7.78
C ALA A 18 -21.69 -7.24 -7.34
N VAL A 19 -21.76 -5.92 -7.12
CA VAL A 19 -20.64 -5.12 -6.61
C VAL A 19 -20.25 -5.52 -5.18
N PHE A 20 -21.22 -5.85 -4.32
CA PHE A 20 -20.94 -6.35 -2.98
C PHE A 20 -20.39 -7.79 -2.97
N ALA A 21 -20.87 -8.65 -3.87
CA ALA A 21 -20.46 -10.05 -3.96
C ALA A 21 -19.06 -10.24 -4.57
N SER A 22 -18.64 -9.38 -5.51
CA SER A 22 -17.32 -9.49 -6.12
C SER A 22 -16.17 -9.08 -5.18
N GLY A 23 -16.48 -8.42 -4.06
CA GLY A 23 -15.49 -7.90 -3.13
C GLY A 23 -14.63 -6.80 -3.77
N ALA A 24 -14.43 -5.68 -3.08
CA ALA A 24 -13.45 -4.71 -3.54
C ALA A 24 -12.08 -5.42 -3.71
N PRO A 25 -11.31 -5.16 -4.79
CA PRO A 25 -9.95 -5.65 -4.87
C PRO A 25 -9.23 -5.19 -3.60
N ARG A 26 -8.75 -6.16 -2.79
CA ARG A 26 -8.10 -5.92 -1.50
C ARG A 26 -6.75 -5.21 -1.75
N SER A 27 -6.81 -3.94 -2.12
CA SER A 27 -5.66 -3.07 -2.33
C SER A 27 -4.83 -2.89 -1.05
N SER A 28 -5.40 -3.23 0.12
CA SER A 28 -4.71 -3.18 1.41
C SER A 28 -3.69 -4.30 1.63
N ILE A 29 -3.82 -5.47 0.99
CA ILE A 29 -2.87 -6.59 1.18
C ILE A 29 -1.55 -6.33 0.46
N ILE A 30 -1.61 -5.61 -0.67
CA ILE A 30 -0.44 -5.32 -1.51
C ILE A 30 0.64 -4.53 -0.74
N TYR A 31 0.25 -3.72 0.25
CA TYR A 31 1.17 -2.90 1.05
C TYR A 31 1.86 -3.63 2.22
N ALA A 32 1.40 -4.84 2.58
CA ALA A 32 2.01 -5.61 3.67
C ALA A 32 3.25 -6.38 3.22
N ASP A 33 3.28 -6.77 1.95
CA ASP A 33 4.28 -7.65 1.34
C ASP A 33 5.70 -7.06 1.44
N ASP A 34 5.87 -5.77 1.07
CA ASP A 34 7.20 -5.18 1.03
C ASP A 34 7.85 -5.03 2.41
N LYS A 35 7.05 -4.76 3.45
CA LYS A 35 7.54 -4.69 4.84
C LYS A 35 8.06 -6.05 5.30
N VAL A 36 7.37 -7.11 4.91
CA VAL A 36 7.73 -8.49 5.25
C VAL A 36 9.03 -8.88 4.54
N LYS A 37 9.21 -8.48 3.27
CA LYS A 37 10.47 -8.65 2.53
C LYS A 37 11.66 -7.97 3.22
N PHE A 38 11.52 -6.72 3.63
CA PHE A 38 12.60 -6.00 4.35
C PHE A 38 12.87 -6.58 5.75
N GLY A 39 11.84 -7.14 6.40
CA GLY A 39 11.96 -7.76 7.72
C GLY A 39 12.52 -9.20 7.70
N GLY A 40 12.82 -9.77 6.53
CA GLY A 40 13.34 -11.14 6.41
C GLY A 40 12.33 -12.24 6.78
N ILE A 41 11.03 -11.93 6.78
CA ILE A 41 9.94 -12.86 7.07
C ILE A 41 9.42 -13.40 5.71
N PRO A 42 9.01 -14.67 5.60
CA PRO A 42 8.43 -15.19 4.37
C PRO A 42 7.13 -14.46 4.01
N VAL A 43 6.95 -14.18 2.72
CA VAL A 43 5.73 -13.55 2.19
C VAL A 43 4.66 -14.60 1.98
N THR A 44 3.72 -14.68 2.91
CA THR A 44 2.56 -15.57 2.88
C THR A 44 1.31 -14.93 2.26
N GLY A 45 1.29 -13.59 2.14
CA GLY A 45 0.12 -12.84 1.68
C GLY A 45 -0.95 -12.63 2.77
N GLU A 46 -0.72 -13.16 3.97
CA GLU A 46 -1.57 -12.99 5.15
C GLU A 46 -0.80 -12.26 6.27
N ILE A 47 -1.54 -11.72 7.25
CA ILE A 47 -0.93 -11.00 8.38
C ILE A 47 -0.63 -12.00 9.50
N ASP A 48 0.53 -12.65 9.39
CA ASP A 48 1.06 -13.58 10.37
C ASP A 48 1.42 -12.89 11.70
N GLU A 49 1.53 -13.67 12.78
CA GLU A 49 1.94 -13.15 14.09
C GLU A 49 3.33 -12.51 14.06
N ALA A 50 4.26 -13.10 13.28
CA ALA A 50 5.57 -12.54 13.03
C ALA A 50 5.48 -11.16 12.34
N THR A 51 4.60 -11.02 11.35
CA THR A 51 4.32 -9.75 10.66
C THR A 51 3.72 -8.71 11.63
N LYS A 52 2.80 -9.12 12.50
CA LYS A 52 2.24 -8.23 13.54
C LYS A 52 3.32 -7.74 14.50
N LYS A 53 4.23 -8.62 14.91
CA LYS A 53 5.36 -8.26 15.78
C LYS A 53 6.31 -7.28 15.09
N LEU A 54 6.63 -7.52 13.83
CA LEU A 54 7.45 -6.63 13.01
C LEU A 54 6.81 -5.24 12.89
N MET A 55 5.52 -5.18 12.55
CA MET A 55 4.80 -3.91 12.39
C MET A 55 4.70 -3.10 13.69
N LYS A 56 4.69 -3.76 14.85
CA LYS A 56 4.66 -3.12 16.18
C LYS A 56 6.04 -2.66 16.66
N ALA A 57 7.12 -3.14 16.06
CA ALA A 57 8.46 -2.75 16.45
C ALA A 57 8.68 -1.25 16.23
N ARG A 58 9.48 -0.63 17.12
CA ARG A 58 9.91 0.77 16.94
C ARG A 58 10.74 0.86 15.67
N ARG A 59 10.45 1.85 14.84
CA ARG A 59 11.07 2.02 13.51
C ARG A 59 11.47 3.47 13.29
N CYS A 60 12.37 3.70 12.34
CA CYS A 60 12.69 5.05 11.88
C CYS A 60 11.50 5.66 11.11
N GLY A 61 11.42 6.99 11.05
CA GLY A 61 10.37 7.70 10.30
C GLY A 61 10.65 7.80 8.81
N LEU A 62 11.79 7.27 8.34
CA LEU A 62 12.13 7.24 6.92
C LEU A 62 11.30 6.14 6.23
N PRO A 63 10.58 6.44 5.14
CA PRO A 63 9.83 5.43 4.41
C PRO A 63 10.76 4.40 3.74
N ASP A 64 10.38 3.13 3.79
CA ASP A 64 11.16 2.03 3.20
C ASP A 64 11.24 2.11 1.67
N GLN A 65 10.18 2.60 1.03
CA GLN A 65 10.12 2.82 -0.41
C GLN A 65 9.77 4.28 -0.72
N PRO A 66 10.45 4.92 -1.71
CA PRO A 66 10.04 6.23 -2.17
C PRO A 66 8.59 6.20 -2.66
N ASP A 67 7.80 7.23 -2.31
CA ASP A 67 6.38 7.25 -2.70
C ASP A 67 6.27 7.25 -4.24
N PRO A 68 5.57 6.26 -4.83
CA PRO A 68 5.48 6.05 -6.27
C PRO A 68 4.85 7.23 -7.01
N ARG A 69 4.11 8.12 -6.33
CA ARG A 69 3.59 9.37 -6.93
C ARG A 69 4.71 10.33 -7.34
N PHE A 70 5.86 10.27 -6.67
CA PHE A 70 7.03 11.06 -7.03
C PHE A 70 7.87 10.41 -8.14
N ALA A 71 7.57 9.19 -8.60
CA ALA A 71 8.29 8.56 -9.71
C ALA A 71 8.02 9.26 -11.06
N LYS A 72 6.82 9.86 -11.22
CA LYS A 72 6.41 10.57 -12.45
C LYS A 72 6.56 12.09 -12.39
N THR A 73 6.86 12.63 -11.21
CA THR A 73 6.98 14.07 -10.95
C THR A 73 8.43 14.39 -10.59
N ARG A 74 8.92 15.61 -10.85
CA ARG A 74 10.27 16.01 -10.42
C ARG A 74 10.46 15.72 -8.92
N HIS A 75 11.38 14.81 -8.59
CA HIS A 75 11.75 14.52 -7.20
C HIS A 75 12.14 15.82 -6.49
N LYS A 76 11.62 16.03 -5.28
CA LYS A 76 12.17 17.08 -4.40
C LYS A 76 13.66 16.80 -4.22
N ARG A 77 14.51 17.80 -4.44
CA ARG A 77 15.99 17.67 -4.39
C ARG A 77 16.54 17.14 -3.06
N PHE A 78 15.72 17.11 -2.01
CA PHE A 78 16.09 16.68 -0.66
C PHE A 78 15.67 15.25 -0.31
N THR A 79 15.02 14.55 -1.24
CA THR A 79 14.46 13.20 -1.02
C THR A 79 15.31 12.12 -1.70
N ILE A 80 16.62 12.37 -1.85
CA ILE A 80 17.55 11.40 -2.45
C ILE A 80 17.99 10.43 -1.35
N HIS A 81 17.22 9.34 -1.20
CA HIS A 81 17.62 8.22 -0.35
C HIS A 81 18.71 7.40 -1.07
N GLY A 82 19.78 7.01 -0.36
CA GLY A 82 20.81 6.10 -0.89
C GLY A 82 21.96 6.72 -1.69
N GLN A 83 22.04 8.05 -1.80
CA GLN A 83 23.21 8.68 -2.41
C GLN A 83 24.42 8.56 -1.49
N GLN A 84 25.51 8.03 -2.03
CA GLN A 84 26.78 7.97 -1.30
C GLN A 84 27.43 9.35 -1.31
N TRP A 85 28.06 9.70 -0.19
CA TRP A 85 28.90 10.89 -0.13
C TRP A 85 30.09 10.71 -1.09
N PRO A 86 30.39 11.70 -1.95
CA PRO A 86 31.52 11.60 -2.88
C PRO A 86 32.88 11.63 -2.16
N TYR A 87 32.91 12.05 -0.89
CA TYR A 87 34.09 12.08 -0.04
C TYR A 87 33.79 11.43 1.31
N ARG A 88 34.84 11.02 2.04
CA ARG A 88 34.73 10.29 3.31
C ARG A 88 35.01 11.14 4.55
N ASN A 89 35.60 12.32 4.37
CA ASN A 89 35.85 13.30 5.43
C ASN A 89 34.59 14.13 5.70
N LEU A 90 33.64 13.55 6.44
CA LEU A 90 32.38 14.20 6.79
C LEU A 90 32.53 15.04 8.07
N THR A 91 31.92 16.23 8.10
CA THR A 91 31.84 17.12 9.28
C THR A 91 30.37 17.32 9.68
N TRP A 92 30.07 17.38 10.97
CA TRP A 92 28.72 17.60 11.52
C TRP A 92 28.70 18.74 12.55
N ARG A 93 27.54 19.36 12.80
CA ARG A 93 27.31 20.38 13.83
C ARG A 93 25.98 20.15 14.54
#